data_AF-A0A960M1I4-F1
#
_entry.id   AF-A0A960M1I4-F1
#
_cell.length_a   1.000
_cell.length_b   1.000
_cell.length_c   1.000
_cell.angle_alpha   90.00
_cell.angle_beta   90.00
_cell.angle_gamma   90.00
#
_symmetry.space_group_name_H-M   'P 1'
#
loop_
_entity.id
_entity.type
_entity.pdbx_description
1 polymer ?
#
loop_
_entity_poly.entity_id
_entity_poly.type
_entity_poly.pdbx_seq_one_letter_code
_entity_poly.pdbx_strand_id
1 'polypeptide(L)'
;RLVKKEDPRHPVMTIIAFHPGKLSNVITYCPSIDILGINSYGGAAAAGPALKAAGWTKPFAVTEFGVRGFWEVGTTPWGAPLEPTSQEKARTFYATHRLVTEQNDGHELCLGTFAFLWGWKQERTATWFGMFLPGLEKLPPVDAMTRVWTGTWPTNRAPILHSVTSDAYAAVVPPGQPMTAHAEVEDPEEDPLQYDWIVTAESTARSEGGDAESVPESFPLLMEESGGPECQFRTPAQPGDYRLFLTVRDGRGNAATANFPFRVEMP
;
A
#
# COMPACT_ATOMS: atom_id res chain seq x y z
N ARG A 1 29.61 -18.09 -7.41
CA ARG A 1 30.50 -19.25 -7.73
C ARG A 1 30.97 -19.98 -6.48
N LEU A 2 31.61 -19.30 -5.52
CA LEU A 2 32.02 -19.92 -4.23
C LEU A 2 30.84 -20.58 -3.50
N VAL A 3 29.72 -19.85 -3.31
CA VAL A 3 28.51 -20.40 -2.68
C VAL A 3 28.07 -21.72 -3.31
N LYS A 4 28.02 -21.80 -4.65
CA LYS A 4 27.64 -23.04 -5.37
C LYS A 4 28.60 -24.22 -5.19
N LYS A 5 29.87 -23.94 -4.90
CA LYS A 5 30.87 -24.99 -4.65
C LYS A 5 30.65 -25.62 -3.27
N GLU A 6 30.35 -24.79 -2.28
CA GLU A 6 30.13 -25.23 -0.89
C GLU A 6 28.70 -25.74 -0.67
N ASP A 7 27.74 -25.18 -1.40
CA ASP A 7 26.32 -25.52 -1.36
C ASP A 7 25.76 -25.69 -2.78
N PRO A 8 25.81 -26.93 -3.33
CA PRO A 8 25.29 -27.21 -4.66
C PRO A 8 23.76 -27.37 -4.70
N ARG A 9 23.07 -27.32 -3.55
CA ARG A 9 21.62 -27.59 -3.47
C ARG A 9 20.77 -26.34 -3.59
N HIS A 10 21.24 -25.19 -3.11
CA HIS A 10 20.45 -23.96 -3.09
C HIS A 10 20.80 -23.02 -4.27
N PRO A 11 19.80 -22.38 -4.90
CA PRO A 11 20.04 -21.42 -5.95
C PRO A 11 20.67 -20.14 -5.39
N VAL A 12 21.53 -19.50 -6.18
CA VAL A 12 22.12 -18.20 -5.86
C VAL A 12 21.34 -17.11 -6.56
N MET A 13 20.79 -16.19 -5.77
CA MET A 13 20.03 -15.03 -6.25
C MET A 13 20.81 -13.72 -6.01
N THR A 14 20.61 -12.75 -6.89
CA THR A 14 20.91 -11.34 -6.61
C THR A 14 19.62 -10.52 -6.73
N ILE A 15 19.48 -9.46 -5.95
CA ILE A 15 18.29 -8.60 -5.95
C ILE A 15 18.65 -7.20 -6.45
N ILE A 16 17.81 -6.64 -7.32
CA ILE A 16 17.92 -5.24 -7.77
C ILE A 16 16.57 -4.53 -7.68
N ALA A 17 16.56 -3.24 -7.40
CA ALA A 17 15.45 -2.38 -7.84
C ALA A 17 15.43 -2.36 -9.37
N PHE A 18 14.27 -2.61 -10.00
CA PHE A 18 14.21 -2.75 -11.46
C PHE A 18 14.70 -1.46 -12.15
N HIS A 19 15.77 -1.60 -12.93
CA HIS A 19 16.28 -0.54 -13.80
C HIS A 19 17.06 -1.19 -14.95
N PRO A 20 16.81 -0.85 -16.23
CA PRO A 20 17.46 -1.50 -17.38
C PRO A 20 19.00 -1.49 -17.29
N GLY A 21 19.59 -0.39 -16.81
CA GLY A 21 21.04 -0.30 -16.60
C GLY A 21 21.58 -1.26 -15.53
N LYS A 22 20.84 -1.49 -14.44
CA LYS A 22 21.23 -2.45 -13.39
C LYS A 22 21.13 -3.88 -13.92
N LEU A 23 20.09 -4.17 -14.69
CA LEU A 23 19.89 -5.48 -15.32
C LEU A 23 21.01 -5.82 -16.32
N SER A 24 21.41 -4.86 -17.16
CA SER A 24 22.53 -5.04 -18.10
C SER A 24 23.85 -5.41 -17.37
N ASN A 25 24.10 -4.76 -16.23
CA ASN A 25 25.24 -5.09 -15.37
C ASN A 25 25.12 -6.51 -14.80
N VAL A 26 23.94 -6.94 -14.36
CA VAL A 26 23.74 -8.32 -13.86
C VAL A 26 23.97 -9.35 -14.96
N ILE A 27 23.46 -9.12 -16.18
CA ILE A 27 23.68 -9.99 -17.34
C ILE A 27 25.17 -10.13 -17.64
N THR A 28 25.90 -8.99 -17.65
CA THR A 28 27.32 -8.93 -18.00
C THR A 28 28.22 -9.53 -16.91
N TYR A 29 28.02 -9.13 -15.66
CA TYR A 29 28.99 -9.36 -14.57
C TYR A 29 28.59 -10.49 -13.62
N CYS A 30 27.32 -10.91 -13.62
CA CYS A 30 26.81 -11.93 -12.71
C CYS A 30 26.28 -13.19 -13.43
N PRO A 31 26.94 -13.74 -14.48
CA PRO A 31 26.38 -14.84 -15.26
C PRO A 31 26.23 -16.14 -14.46
N SER A 32 26.83 -16.24 -13.27
CA SER A 32 26.74 -17.43 -12.42
C SER A 32 25.52 -17.46 -11.49
N ILE A 33 24.71 -16.41 -11.38
CA ILE A 33 23.47 -16.46 -10.58
C ILE A 33 22.42 -17.33 -11.27
N ASP A 34 21.55 -17.94 -10.48
CA ASP A 34 20.44 -18.78 -10.96
C ASP A 34 19.17 -17.96 -11.14
N ILE A 35 18.92 -17.05 -10.21
CA ILE A 35 17.67 -16.30 -10.10
C ILE A 35 17.99 -14.81 -10.02
N LEU A 36 17.18 -13.99 -10.69
CA LEU A 36 17.13 -12.55 -10.47
C LEU A 36 15.96 -12.19 -9.54
N GLY A 37 16.24 -11.55 -8.43
CA GLY A 37 15.22 -10.89 -7.62
C GLY A 37 15.02 -9.45 -8.08
N ILE A 38 13.77 -9.02 -8.14
CA ILE A 38 13.40 -7.68 -8.57
C ILE A 38 12.48 -7.04 -7.54
N ASN A 39 12.87 -5.86 -7.06
CA ASN A 39 11.98 -4.99 -6.31
C ASN A 39 11.28 -4.04 -7.29
N SER A 40 9.94 -4.09 -7.31
CA SER A 40 9.10 -3.28 -8.19
C SER A 40 7.74 -3.05 -7.57
N TYR A 41 7.23 -1.82 -7.66
CA TYR A 41 5.95 -1.43 -7.10
C TYR A 41 4.91 -1.26 -8.22
N GLY A 42 4.67 -0.04 -8.71
CA GLY A 42 3.74 0.20 -9.81
C GLY A 42 4.03 -0.57 -11.10
N GLY A 43 5.27 -1.04 -11.31
CA GLY A 43 5.70 -1.82 -12.47
C GLY A 43 5.71 -3.35 -12.30
N ALA A 44 5.39 -3.89 -11.11
CA ALA A 44 5.60 -5.31 -10.81
C ALA A 44 4.86 -6.27 -11.74
N ALA A 45 3.62 -5.94 -12.11
CA ALA A 45 2.84 -6.75 -13.04
C ALA A 45 3.52 -6.89 -14.42
N ALA A 46 4.31 -5.91 -14.83
CA ALA A 46 5.02 -5.86 -16.10
C ALA A 46 6.49 -6.30 -16.00
N ALA A 47 6.91 -6.93 -14.90
CA ALA A 47 8.30 -7.38 -14.71
C ALA A 47 8.73 -8.39 -15.78
N GLY A 48 7.92 -9.41 -16.06
CA GLY A 48 8.21 -10.44 -17.07
C GLY A 48 8.48 -9.86 -18.47
N PRO A 49 7.54 -9.07 -19.05
CA PRO A 49 7.75 -8.46 -20.36
C PRO A 49 8.99 -7.56 -20.39
N ALA A 50 9.21 -6.76 -19.34
CA ALA A 50 10.33 -5.84 -19.26
C ALA A 50 11.68 -6.57 -19.19
N LEU A 51 11.74 -7.70 -18.49
CA LEU A 51 12.93 -8.56 -18.42
C LEU A 51 13.26 -9.21 -19.76
N LYS A 52 12.25 -9.76 -20.45
CA LYS A 52 12.45 -10.37 -21.77
C LYS A 52 12.93 -9.35 -22.79
N ALA A 53 12.32 -8.16 -22.80
CA ALA A 53 12.75 -7.06 -23.65
C ALA A 53 14.23 -6.64 -23.40
N ALA A 54 14.69 -6.76 -22.16
CA ALA A 54 16.07 -6.46 -21.78
C ALA A 54 17.04 -7.65 -21.92
N GLY A 55 16.60 -8.78 -22.50
CA GLY A 55 17.44 -9.94 -22.79
C GLY A 55 17.71 -10.86 -21.60
N TRP A 56 16.93 -10.76 -20.52
CA TRP A 56 17.00 -11.71 -19.41
C TRP A 56 16.29 -13.02 -19.78
N THR A 57 16.97 -14.15 -19.57
CA THR A 57 16.51 -15.48 -20.02
C THR A 57 16.43 -16.53 -18.91
N LYS A 58 16.77 -16.16 -17.66
CA LYS A 58 16.77 -17.06 -16.51
C LYS A 58 15.54 -16.85 -15.63
N PRO A 59 15.26 -17.75 -14.67
CA PRO A 59 14.20 -17.52 -13.70
C PRO A 59 14.38 -16.20 -12.92
N PHE A 60 13.27 -15.60 -12.52
CA PHE A 60 13.22 -14.42 -11.67
C PHE A 60 12.16 -14.56 -10.59
N ALA A 61 12.25 -13.74 -9.54
CA ALA A 61 11.20 -13.55 -8.56
C ALA A 61 10.98 -12.05 -8.35
N VAL A 62 9.73 -11.65 -8.15
CA VAL A 62 9.44 -10.29 -7.68
C VAL A 62 9.65 -10.27 -6.18
N THR A 63 10.85 -9.91 -5.74
CA THR A 63 11.31 -10.03 -4.35
C THR A 63 10.78 -8.93 -3.43
N GLU A 64 10.14 -7.92 -3.99
CA GLU A 64 9.39 -6.91 -3.26
C GLU A 64 8.36 -6.31 -4.21
N PHE A 65 7.07 -6.42 -3.87
CA PHE A 65 6.01 -5.70 -4.54
C PHE A 65 4.92 -5.29 -3.57
N GLY A 66 4.19 -4.26 -3.94
CA GLY A 66 3.03 -3.83 -3.18
C GLY A 66 2.22 -2.83 -3.98
N VAL A 67 1.64 -1.87 -3.27
CA VAL A 67 0.92 -0.77 -3.87
C VAL A 67 1.89 0.21 -4.53
N ARG A 68 1.37 1.08 -5.39
CA ARG A 68 2.13 2.20 -5.95
C ARG A 68 2.74 3.04 -4.82
N GLY A 69 4.00 3.43 -4.99
CA GLY A 69 4.64 4.38 -4.09
C GLY A 69 3.95 5.74 -4.13
N PHE A 70 4.11 6.54 -3.07
CA PHE A 70 3.56 7.90 -3.03
C PHE A 70 4.06 8.83 -4.14
N TRP A 71 5.17 8.46 -4.80
CA TRP A 71 5.71 9.13 -5.99
C TRP A 71 5.07 8.67 -7.32
N GLU A 72 4.20 7.65 -7.32
CA GLU A 72 3.57 7.05 -8.52
C GLU A 72 2.04 7.30 -8.59
N VAL A 73 1.50 8.07 -7.64
CA VAL A 73 0.06 8.38 -7.54
C VAL A 73 -0.22 9.84 -7.89
N GLY A 74 -1.49 10.16 -8.12
CA GLY A 74 -1.92 11.55 -8.25
C GLY A 74 -1.72 12.31 -6.93
N THR A 75 -1.50 13.61 -7.04
CA THR A 75 -1.35 14.51 -5.89
C THR A 75 -2.42 15.60 -5.91
N THR A 76 -2.74 16.17 -4.76
CA THR A 76 -3.50 17.42 -4.65
C THR A 76 -2.74 18.59 -5.32
N PRO A 77 -3.38 19.75 -5.55
CA PRO A 77 -2.69 20.96 -6.03
C PRO A 77 -1.52 21.41 -5.16
N TRP A 78 -1.52 21.02 -3.88
CA TRP A 78 -0.44 21.29 -2.94
C TRP A 78 0.58 20.16 -2.76
N GLY A 79 0.50 19.11 -3.57
CA GLY A 79 1.49 18.05 -3.61
C GLY A 79 1.30 16.92 -2.58
N ALA A 80 0.19 16.91 -1.83
CA ALA A 80 -0.13 15.77 -0.96
C ALA A 80 -0.53 14.56 -1.82
N PRO A 81 0.09 13.39 -1.66
CA PRO A 81 -0.19 12.23 -2.49
C PRO A 81 -1.53 11.59 -2.10
N LEU A 82 -2.31 11.18 -3.10
CA LEU A 82 -3.61 10.53 -2.91
C LEU A 82 -3.38 9.05 -2.62
N GLU A 83 -3.67 8.64 -1.38
CA GLU A 83 -3.46 7.28 -0.94
C GLU A 83 -4.66 6.41 -1.35
N PRO A 84 -4.44 5.24 -1.96
CA PRO A 84 -5.53 4.31 -2.26
C PRO A 84 -6.13 3.75 -0.96
N THR A 85 -7.43 3.50 -0.99
CA THR A 85 -8.14 2.77 0.07
C THR A 85 -7.58 1.36 0.23
N SER A 86 -7.69 0.78 1.42
CA SER A 86 -7.29 -0.61 1.67
C SER A 86 -7.90 -1.62 0.69
N GLN A 87 -9.12 -1.38 0.20
CA GLN A 87 -9.78 -2.21 -0.79
C GLN A 87 -9.14 -2.09 -2.19
N GLU A 88 -8.77 -0.88 -2.63
CA GLU A 88 -8.01 -0.68 -3.86
C GLU A 88 -6.61 -1.28 -3.79
N LYS A 89 -5.98 -1.19 -2.61
CA LYS A 89 -4.71 -1.87 -2.34
C LYS A 89 -4.86 -3.38 -2.49
N ALA A 90 -5.90 -3.99 -1.91
CA ALA A 90 -6.18 -5.42 -2.05
C ALA A 90 -6.34 -5.86 -3.51
N ARG A 91 -7.09 -5.08 -4.32
CA ARG A 91 -7.22 -5.31 -5.76
C ARG A 91 -5.86 -5.28 -6.46
N THR A 92 -4.99 -4.32 -6.10
CA THR A 92 -3.64 -4.18 -6.65
C THR A 92 -2.77 -5.39 -6.33
N PHE A 93 -2.75 -5.85 -5.08
CA PHE A 93 -2.00 -7.04 -4.67
C PHE A 93 -2.45 -8.29 -5.42
N TYR A 94 -3.77 -8.55 -5.44
CA TYR A 94 -4.35 -9.71 -6.13
C TYR A 94 -4.03 -9.70 -7.62
N ALA A 95 -4.30 -8.58 -8.29
CA ALA A 95 -4.09 -8.44 -9.73
C ALA A 95 -2.60 -8.56 -10.08
N THR A 96 -1.72 -7.89 -9.33
CA THR A 96 -0.28 -7.90 -9.61
C THR A 96 0.31 -9.29 -9.51
N HIS A 97 -0.04 -10.05 -8.46
CA HIS A 97 0.41 -11.42 -8.32
C HIS A 97 -0.01 -12.26 -9.53
N ARG A 98 -1.33 -12.30 -9.84
CA ARG A 98 -1.83 -13.10 -10.96
C ARG A 98 -1.24 -12.69 -12.29
N LEU A 99 -1.11 -11.39 -12.53
CA LEU A 99 -0.57 -10.88 -13.79
C LEU A 99 0.87 -11.36 -14.00
N VAL A 100 1.73 -11.27 -12.98
CA VAL A 100 3.15 -11.63 -13.13
C VAL A 100 3.42 -13.13 -13.07
N THR A 101 2.58 -13.92 -12.38
CA THR A 101 2.79 -15.38 -12.22
C THR A 101 1.99 -16.24 -13.20
N GLU A 102 0.89 -15.73 -13.77
CA GLU A 102 -0.03 -16.54 -14.58
C GLU A 102 -0.32 -15.99 -15.98
N GLN A 103 -0.26 -14.67 -16.20
CA GLN A 103 -0.90 -14.07 -17.39
C GLN A 103 0.04 -13.35 -18.34
N ASN A 104 0.95 -12.52 -17.81
CA ASN A 104 1.79 -11.66 -18.64
C ASN A 104 2.97 -12.43 -19.24
N ASP A 105 3.51 -11.89 -20.33
CA ASP A 105 4.69 -12.47 -20.99
C ASP A 105 5.86 -12.62 -20.00
N GLY A 106 6.55 -13.76 -20.04
CA GLY A 106 7.61 -14.06 -19.08
C GLY A 106 7.15 -14.66 -17.76
N HIS A 107 5.85 -14.89 -17.54
CA HIS A 107 5.36 -15.61 -16.37
C HIS A 107 5.99 -17.00 -16.23
N GLU A 108 6.38 -17.65 -17.34
CA GLU A 108 7.06 -18.95 -17.34
C GLU A 108 8.44 -18.93 -16.66
N LEU A 109 9.04 -17.74 -16.52
CA LEU A 109 10.29 -17.52 -15.81
C LEU A 109 10.06 -17.01 -14.37
N CYS A 110 8.83 -16.66 -14.00
CA CYS A 110 8.51 -16.12 -12.68
C CYS A 110 8.36 -17.25 -11.66
N LEU A 111 9.21 -17.26 -10.64
CA LEU A 111 9.18 -18.24 -9.55
C LEU A 111 8.22 -17.84 -8.42
N GLY A 112 7.68 -16.62 -8.45
CA GLY A 112 6.76 -16.11 -7.45
C GLY A 112 7.01 -14.65 -7.08
N THR A 113 6.31 -14.23 -6.03
CA THR A 113 6.28 -12.84 -5.57
C THR A 113 6.36 -12.77 -4.04
N PHE A 114 6.94 -11.69 -3.51
CA PHE A 114 7.10 -11.43 -2.09
C PHE A 114 6.41 -10.10 -1.76
N ALA A 115 5.26 -10.19 -1.08
CA ALA A 115 4.42 -9.03 -0.77
C ALA A 115 5.06 -8.13 0.30
N PHE A 116 4.98 -6.82 0.06
CA PHE A 116 5.51 -5.77 0.92
C PHE A 116 4.47 -4.65 1.14
N LEU A 117 4.28 -4.13 2.35
CA LEU A 117 4.94 -4.51 3.60
C LEU A 117 4.07 -5.49 4.38
N TRP A 118 4.54 -6.73 4.58
CA TRP A 118 3.88 -7.69 5.47
C TRP A 118 4.11 -7.30 6.95
N GLY A 119 3.32 -6.34 7.42
CA GLY A 119 3.40 -5.78 8.75
C GLY A 119 2.89 -4.34 8.75
N TRP A 120 3.44 -3.54 9.66
CA TRP A 120 3.13 -2.12 9.79
C TRP A 120 4.41 -1.29 9.88
N LYS A 121 4.41 -0.12 9.24
CA LYS A 121 5.45 0.90 9.34
C LYS A 121 4.87 2.26 8.94
N GLN A 122 5.23 3.31 9.67
CA GLN A 122 5.02 4.69 9.24
C GLN A 122 5.89 4.98 8.00
N GLU A 123 5.25 5.26 6.86
CA GLU A 123 5.95 5.64 5.63
C GLU A 123 5.02 6.48 4.74
N ARG A 124 5.28 7.79 4.69
CA ARG A 124 4.36 8.86 4.25
C ARG A 124 3.12 8.98 5.13
N THR A 125 2.37 7.89 5.30
CA THR A 125 1.22 7.79 6.21
C THR A 125 1.34 6.51 7.06
N ALA A 126 0.49 6.39 8.08
CA ALA A 126 0.42 5.20 8.91
C ALA A 126 -0.14 3.98 8.17
N THR A 127 -0.69 4.16 6.96
CA THR A 127 -1.42 3.13 6.24
C THR A 127 -0.89 2.85 4.84
N TRP A 128 0.13 3.57 4.36
CA TRP A 128 0.52 3.54 2.94
C TRP A 128 0.86 2.13 2.44
N PHE A 129 1.92 1.51 2.99
CA PHE A 129 2.44 0.22 2.53
C PHE A 129 2.07 -0.96 3.45
N GLY A 130 1.73 -0.68 4.72
CA GLY A 130 1.44 -1.72 5.70
C GLY A 130 0.22 -2.56 5.31
N MET A 131 0.35 -3.88 5.41
CA MET A 131 -0.74 -4.84 5.26
C MET A 131 -1.46 -5.13 6.60
N PHE A 132 -0.95 -4.57 7.70
CA PHE A 132 -1.51 -4.64 9.03
C PHE A 132 -1.55 -3.25 9.67
N LEU A 133 -2.46 -3.07 10.62
CA LEU A 133 -2.43 -1.96 11.55
C LEU A 133 -1.35 -2.16 12.64
N PRO A 134 -1.00 -1.13 13.43
CA PRO A 134 -0.07 -1.28 14.55
C PRO A 134 -0.48 -2.36 15.57
N GLY A 135 -1.79 -2.56 15.75
CA GLY A 135 -2.37 -3.60 16.62
C GLY A 135 -2.40 -4.99 16.00
N LEU A 136 -1.80 -5.17 14.81
CA LEU A 136 -1.78 -6.40 14.02
C LEU A 136 -3.16 -6.82 13.48
N GLU A 137 -4.14 -5.93 13.47
CA GLU A 137 -5.35 -6.16 12.69
C GLU A 137 -4.98 -6.23 11.19
N LYS A 138 -5.45 -7.30 10.55
CA LYS A 138 -5.20 -7.60 9.15
C LYS A 138 -6.01 -6.66 8.24
N LEU A 139 -5.38 -6.12 7.20
CA LEU A 139 -6.07 -5.33 6.17
C LEU A 139 -6.46 -6.19 4.94
N PRO A 140 -7.41 -5.74 4.09
CA PRO A 140 -7.84 -6.42 2.87
C PRO A 140 -6.71 -6.93 1.95
N PRO A 141 -5.53 -6.29 1.83
CA PRO A 141 -4.39 -6.87 1.12
C PRO A 141 -3.99 -8.28 1.54
N VAL A 142 -4.09 -8.63 2.82
CA VAL A 142 -3.75 -9.99 3.28
C VAL A 142 -4.81 -11.00 2.87
N ASP A 143 -6.09 -10.61 2.81
CA ASP A 143 -7.16 -11.46 2.26
C ASP A 143 -6.94 -11.73 0.78
N ALA A 144 -6.58 -10.68 0.03
CA ALA A 144 -6.22 -10.79 -1.38
C ALA A 144 -5.06 -11.75 -1.59
N MET A 145 -3.99 -11.63 -0.80
CA MET A 145 -2.85 -12.55 -0.89
C MET A 145 -3.21 -13.98 -0.46
N THR A 146 -4.04 -14.15 0.58
CA THR A 146 -4.54 -15.47 0.98
C THR A 146 -5.33 -16.12 -0.16
N ARG A 147 -6.23 -15.35 -0.79
CA ARG A 147 -7.06 -15.81 -1.90
C ARG A 147 -6.23 -16.20 -3.11
N VAL A 148 -5.23 -15.40 -3.49
CA VAL A 148 -4.41 -15.67 -4.67
C VAL A 148 -3.43 -16.83 -4.45
N TRP A 149 -2.92 -17.02 -3.23
CA TRP A 149 -2.01 -18.13 -2.92
C TRP A 149 -2.72 -19.46 -2.71
N THR A 150 -3.90 -19.47 -2.08
CA THR A 150 -4.59 -20.71 -1.68
C THR A 150 -5.74 -21.09 -2.59
N GLY A 151 -6.24 -20.15 -3.40
CA GLY A 151 -7.45 -20.35 -4.19
C GLY A 151 -8.75 -20.29 -3.36
N THR A 152 -8.69 -19.90 -2.09
CA THR A 152 -9.84 -19.76 -1.17
C THR A 152 -9.75 -18.47 -0.35
N TRP A 153 -10.88 -17.86 -0.02
CA TRP A 153 -10.89 -16.72 0.91
C TRP A 153 -10.60 -17.18 2.34
N PRO A 154 -10.04 -16.31 3.21
CA PRO A 154 -10.04 -16.55 4.65
C PRO A 154 -11.47 -16.79 5.17
N THR A 155 -11.59 -17.54 6.28
CA THR A 155 -12.89 -17.81 6.91
C THR A 155 -13.57 -16.56 7.46
N ASN A 156 -12.77 -15.60 7.94
CA ASN A 156 -13.24 -14.27 8.32
C ASN A 156 -12.39 -13.24 7.58
N ARG A 157 -13.07 -12.35 6.89
CA ARG A 157 -12.52 -11.40 5.92
C ARG A 157 -12.55 -10.00 6.50
N ALA A 158 -11.61 -9.18 6.08
CA ALA A 158 -11.61 -7.77 6.44
C ALA A 158 -12.83 -7.04 5.86
N PRO A 159 -13.31 -5.98 6.54
CA PRO A 159 -14.39 -5.14 6.03
C PRO A 159 -14.11 -4.63 4.62
N ILE A 160 -15.15 -4.56 3.79
CA ILE A 160 -15.07 -4.05 2.43
C ILE A 160 -15.46 -2.59 2.45
N LEU A 161 -14.47 -1.71 2.32
CA LEU A 161 -14.67 -0.27 2.14
C LEU A 161 -14.89 0.03 0.66
N HIS A 162 -16.09 0.49 0.33
CA HIS A 162 -16.50 0.82 -1.05
C HIS A 162 -16.13 2.26 -1.42
N SER A 163 -16.41 3.21 -0.54
CA SER A 163 -16.17 4.63 -0.78
C SER A 163 -15.99 5.43 0.52
N VAL A 164 -15.29 6.55 0.42
CA VAL A 164 -15.29 7.64 1.41
C VAL A 164 -15.51 8.96 0.66
N THR A 165 -16.47 9.77 1.10
CA THR A 165 -16.85 11.04 0.45
C THR A 165 -16.89 12.18 1.46
N SER A 166 -16.49 13.37 1.02
CA SER A 166 -16.56 14.61 1.79
C SER A 166 -16.30 15.79 0.86
N ASP A 167 -16.93 16.93 1.10
CA ASP A 167 -16.58 18.20 0.43
C ASP A 167 -15.15 18.68 0.78
N ALA A 168 -14.55 18.12 1.84
CA ALA A 168 -13.15 18.36 2.19
C ALA A 168 -12.16 17.54 1.32
N TYR A 169 -12.62 16.51 0.60
CA TYR A 169 -11.74 15.61 -0.15
C TYR A 169 -10.93 16.39 -1.19
N ALA A 170 -9.60 16.42 -1.00
CA ALA A 170 -8.68 17.14 -1.87
C ALA A 170 -9.07 18.61 -2.10
N ALA A 171 -9.74 19.23 -1.12
CA ALA A 171 -10.21 20.61 -1.17
C ALA A 171 -9.40 21.55 -0.28
N VAL A 172 -9.43 22.84 -0.63
CA VAL A 172 -9.00 23.94 0.24
C VAL A 172 -10.23 24.44 1.01
N VAL A 173 -10.14 24.48 2.34
CA VAL A 173 -11.24 24.77 3.25
C VAL A 173 -10.85 25.86 4.25
N PRO A 174 -11.79 26.74 4.63
CA PRO A 174 -11.62 27.70 5.72
C PRO A 174 -11.26 27.05 7.08
N PRO A 175 -10.56 27.77 7.97
CA PRO A 175 -10.27 27.31 9.33
C PRO A 175 -11.53 27.26 10.20
N GLY A 176 -11.61 26.27 11.09
CA GLY A 176 -12.70 26.13 12.05
C GLY A 176 -14.07 25.80 11.44
N GLN A 177 -14.13 25.43 10.17
CA GLN A 177 -15.36 25.09 9.46
C GLN A 177 -15.81 23.66 9.83
N PRO A 178 -17.09 23.44 10.17
CA PRO A 178 -17.64 22.10 10.31
C PRO A 178 -17.76 21.45 8.94
N MET A 179 -17.30 20.20 8.84
CA MET A 179 -17.32 19.38 7.64
C MET A 179 -17.85 17.98 7.97
N THR A 180 -18.43 17.33 6.99
CA THR A 180 -18.95 15.96 7.12
C THR A 180 -18.19 15.03 6.18
N ALA A 181 -17.94 13.80 6.61
CA ALA A 181 -17.47 12.72 5.76
C ALA A 181 -18.35 11.48 5.95
N HIS A 182 -18.56 10.73 4.85
CA HIS A 182 -19.32 9.49 4.85
C HIS A 182 -18.48 8.35 4.27
N ALA A 183 -18.68 7.15 4.81
CA ALA A 183 -18.06 5.93 4.35
C ALA A 183 -19.13 4.86 4.07
N GLU A 184 -18.98 4.17 2.95
CA GLU A 184 -19.77 2.98 2.62
C GLU A 184 -18.94 1.75 2.89
N VAL A 185 -19.33 0.96 3.89
CA VAL A 185 -18.57 -0.19 4.37
C VAL A 185 -19.53 -1.33 4.72
N GLU A 186 -19.17 -2.54 4.32
CA GLU A 186 -19.87 -3.77 4.69
C GLU A 186 -18.87 -4.78 5.27
N ASP A 187 -19.35 -5.62 6.18
CA ASP A 187 -18.60 -6.77 6.68
C ASP A 187 -19.13 -8.05 6.00
N PRO A 188 -18.27 -8.88 5.37
CA PRO A 188 -18.73 -10.09 4.70
C PRO A 188 -19.41 -11.11 5.61
N GLU A 189 -19.10 -11.07 6.91
CA GLU A 189 -19.68 -11.94 7.94
C GLU A 189 -20.77 -11.24 8.77
N GLU A 190 -21.16 -10.03 8.39
CA GLU A 190 -22.12 -9.17 9.10
C GLU A 190 -21.72 -8.90 10.58
N ASP A 191 -20.42 -8.94 10.89
CA ASP A 191 -19.93 -8.55 12.23
C ASP A 191 -20.14 -7.03 12.47
N PRO A 192 -20.44 -6.60 13.72
CA PRO A 192 -20.59 -5.18 14.05
C PRO A 192 -19.30 -4.38 13.81
N LEU A 193 -19.40 -3.29 13.06
CA LEU A 193 -18.27 -2.44 12.69
C LEU A 193 -18.04 -1.29 13.67
N GLN A 194 -16.78 -1.05 14.01
CA GLN A 194 -16.31 0.09 14.80
C GLN A 194 -15.57 1.08 13.91
N TYR A 195 -15.98 2.34 13.92
CA TYR A 195 -15.43 3.40 13.07
C TYR A 195 -14.58 4.34 13.91
N ASP A 196 -13.31 4.48 13.54
CA ASP A 196 -12.37 5.42 14.13
C ASP A 196 -11.97 6.45 13.06
N TRP A 197 -12.38 7.69 13.29
CA TRP A 197 -12.11 8.82 12.43
C TRP A 197 -11.14 9.77 13.13
N ILE A 198 -10.12 10.23 12.43
CA ILE A 198 -9.13 11.14 13.03
C ILE A 198 -8.54 12.09 12.01
N VAL A 199 -8.46 13.38 12.37
CA VAL A 199 -7.69 14.37 11.62
C VAL A 199 -6.23 14.30 12.06
N THR A 200 -5.31 14.29 11.10
CA THR A 200 -3.87 14.41 11.35
C THR A 200 -3.26 15.52 10.51
N ALA A 201 -2.11 16.04 10.93
CA ALA A 201 -1.26 16.84 10.05
C ALA A 201 -0.79 15.98 8.86
N GLU A 202 -0.58 16.60 7.71
CA GLU A 202 0.05 15.94 6.56
C GLU A 202 1.55 15.72 6.83
N SER A 203 2.11 14.62 6.33
CA SER A 203 3.51 14.29 6.61
C SER A 203 4.47 15.23 5.90
N THR A 204 5.36 15.88 6.66
CA THR A 204 6.44 16.72 6.13
C THR A 204 7.74 15.94 5.89
N ALA A 205 7.73 14.60 6.06
CA ALA A 205 8.93 13.77 5.94
C ALA A 205 9.50 13.81 4.51
N ARG A 206 10.84 13.80 4.39
CA ARG A 206 11.57 13.78 3.11
C ARG A 206 12.47 12.54 2.96
N SER A 207 12.30 11.56 3.84
CA SER A 207 13.00 10.28 3.81
C SER A 207 12.76 9.53 2.51
N GLU A 208 13.78 8.81 2.07
CA GLU A 208 13.76 7.92 0.91
C GLU A 208 14.22 6.52 1.34
N GLY A 209 13.80 5.47 0.62
CA GLY A 209 14.41 4.14 0.77
C GLY A 209 14.10 3.40 2.08
N GLY A 210 13.00 3.73 2.75
CA GLY A 210 12.53 2.96 3.90
C GLY A 210 13.11 3.39 5.26
N ASP A 211 13.64 4.61 5.38
CA ASP A 211 13.99 5.21 6.67
C ASP A 211 12.77 5.33 7.60
N ALA A 212 13.03 5.40 8.91
CA ALA A 212 11.99 5.61 9.91
C ALA A 212 11.45 7.04 9.83
N GLU A 213 10.13 7.17 9.80
CA GLU A 213 9.43 8.45 9.78
C GLU A 213 8.70 8.69 11.11
N SER A 214 8.68 9.94 11.55
CA SER A 214 7.84 10.36 12.68
C SER A 214 6.36 10.33 12.27
N VAL A 215 5.51 9.81 13.16
CA VAL A 215 4.05 9.89 12.99
C VAL A 215 3.61 11.37 13.12
N PRO A 216 2.85 11.92 12.15
CA PRO A 216 2.32 13.28 12.24
C PRO A 216 1.40 13.48 13.47
N GLU A 217 1.30 14.73 13.92
CA GLU A 217 0.38 15.09 15.01
C GLU A 217 -1.07 14.75 14.64
N SER A 218 -1.82 14.23 15.61
CA SER A 218 -3.22 13.86 15.47
C SER A 218 -4.11 14.77 16.33
N PHE A 219 -5.30 15.09 15.83
CA PHE A 219 -6.21 16.07 16.41
C PHE A 219 -7.57 15.43 16.75
N PRO A 220 -7.65 14.52 17.72
CA PRO A 220 -8.89 13.80 18.05
C PRO A 220 -10.01 14.74 18.54
N LEU A 221 -9.65 15.88 19.15
CA LEU A 221 -10.61 16.88 19.64
C LEU A 221 -11.32 17.65 18.52
N LEU A 222 -10.90 17.48 17.26
CA LEU A 222 -11.60 18.05 16.11
C LEU A 222 -12.79 17.18 15.66
N MET A 223 -12.92 15.95 16.17
CA MET A 223 -14.03 15.07 15.86
C MET A 223 -15.21 15.41 16.77
N GLU A 224 -16.32 15.89 16.19
CA GLU A 224 -17.51 16.34 16.94
C GLU A 224 -18.51 15.19 17.07
N GLU A 225 -18.77 14.47 15.98
CA GLU A 225 -19.52 13.23 15.96
C GLU A 225 -18.72 12.20 15.17
N SER A 226 -18.31 11.12 15.85
CA SER A 226 -17.54 10.03 15.24
C SER A 226 -17.87 8.75 15.98
N GLY A 227 -18.19 7.68 15.24
CA GLY A 227 -18.64 6.41 15.83
C GLY A 227 -19.46 5.56 14.86
N GLY A 228 -19.74 6.08 13.67
CA GLY A 228 -20.42 5.35 12.61
C GLY A 228 -19.83 5.64 11.23
N PRO A 229 -20.55 5.24 10.17
CA PRO A 229 -20.14 5.47 8.78
C PRO A 229 -20.11 6.94 8.41
N GLU A 230 -20.79 7.81 9.16
CA GLU A 230 -20.71 9.26 9.04
C GLU A 230 -19.88 9.82 10.19
N CYS A 231 -19.08 10.85 9.91
CA CYS A 231 -18.48 11.70 10.94
C CYS A 231 -18.65 13.18 10.63
N GLN A 232 -18.78 13.97 11.68
CA GLN A 232 -18.66 15.42 11.65
C GLN A 232 -17.35 15.83 12.34
N PHE A 233 -16.57 16.67 11.66
CA PHE A 233 -15.31 17.17 12.17
C PHE A 233 -15.15 18.65 11.86
N ARG A 234 -14.35 19.33 12.69
CA ARG A 234 -14.01 20.73 12.48
C ARG A 234 -12.63 20.83 11.84
N THR A 235 -12.49 21.66 10.82
CA THR A 235 -11.18 21.92 10.23
C THR A 235 -10.27 22.62 11.25
N PRO A 236 -8.96 22.30 11.31
CA PRO A 236 -8.01 22.96 12.20
C PRO A 236 -8.05 24.49 12.07
N ALA A 237 -7.84 25.20 13.18
CA ALA A 237 -7.77 26.66 13.17
C ALA A 237 -6.47 27.19 12.53
N GLN A 238 -5.40 26.39 12.58
CA GLN A 238 -4.11 26.72 12.00
C GLN A 238 -4.10 26.38 10.51
N PRO A 239 -3.73 27.32 9.62
CA PRO A 239 -3.52 27.02 8.21
C PRO A 239 -2.45 25.94 8.01
N GLY A 240 -2.67 25.03 7.08
CA GLY A 240 -1.77 23.91 6.83
C GLY A 240 -2.41 22.77 6.04
N ASP A 241 -1.61 21.74 5.81
CA ASP A 241 -2.03 20.53 5.12
C ASP A 241 -2.38 19.45 6.14
N TYR A 242 -3.54 18.81 5.96
CA TYR A 242 -4.09 17.84 6.89
C TYR A 242 -4.68 16.65 6.13
N ARG A 243 -4.99 15.60 6.87
CA ARG A 243 -5.61 14.40 6.35
C ARG A 243 -6.65 13.89 7.32
N LEU A 244 -7.82 13.51 6.81
CA LEU A 244 -8.80 12.74 7.58
C LEU A 244 -8.53 11.26 7.33
N PHE A 245 -8.30 10.49 8.38
CA PHE A 245 -8.17 9.05 8.35
C PHE A 245 -9.47 8.40 8.84
N LEU A 246 -9.79 7.27 8.22
CA LEU A 246 -10.79 6.31 8.65
C LEU A 246 -10.13 4.95 8.87
N THR A 247 -10.35 4.37 10.04
CA THR A 247 -10.13 2.95 10.31
C THR A 247 -11.44 2.30 10.73
N VAL A 248 -11.84 1.23 10.05
CA VAL A 248 -13.03 0.44 10.38
C VAL A 248 -12.61 -0.94 10.85
N ARG A 249 -12.98 -1.34 12.07
CA ARG A 249 -12.62 -2.63 12.67
C ARG A 249 -13.86 -3.50 12.84
N ASP A 250 -13.70 -4.80 12.64
CA ASP A 250 -14.77 -5.80 12.82
C ASP A 250 -14.77 -6.46 14.22
N GLY A 251 -13.77 -6.18 15.06
CA GLY A 251 -13.60 -6.84 16.36
C GLY A 251 -13.14 -8.31 16.28
N ARG A 252 -12.79 -8.81 15.09
CA ARG A 252 -12.29 -10.16 14.81
C ARG A 252 -10.82 -10.19 14.38
N GLY A 253 -10.14 -9.05 14.47
CA GLY A 253 -8.73 -8.91 14.10
C GLY A 253 -8.54 -8.47 12.65
N ASN A 254 -9.58 -7.90 12.02
CA ASN A 254 -9.45 -7.29 10.71
C ASN A 254 -9.88 -5.82 10.73
N ALA A 255 -9.40 -5.08 9.75
CA ALA A 255 -9.77 -3.70 9.58
C ALA A 255 -9.73 -3.26 8.11
N ALA A 256 -10.46 -2.21 7.79
CA ALA A 256 -10.33 -1.48 6.53
C ALA A 256 -9.86 -0.04 6.82
N THR A 257 -9.09 0.52 5.90
CA THR A 257 -8.61 1.90 5.99
C THR A 257 -8.88 2.69 4.72
N ALA A 258 -9.12 3.98 4.91
CA ALA A 258 -9.14 5.01 3.89
C ALA A 258 -8.68 6.33 4.52
N ASN A 259 -8.27 7.26 3.68
CA ASN A 259 -8.00 8.62 4.12
C ASN A 259 -8.06 9.57 2.92
N PHE A 260 -8.13 10.87 3.19
CA PHE A 260 -8.00 11.87 2.15
C PHE A 260 -7.37 13.16 2.69
N PRO A 261 -6.52 13.83 1.89
CA PRO A 261 -5.94 15.11 2.27
C PRO A 261 -6.94 16.24 2.08
N PHE A 262 -6.81 17.28 2.90
CA PHE A 262 -7.46 18.58 2.74
C PHE A 262 -6.49 19.68 3.20
N ARG A 263 -6.69 20.90 2.72
CA ARG A 263 -5.85 22.03 3.11
C ARG A 263 -6.67 23.09 3.80
N VAL A 264 -6.19 23.59 4.94
CA VAL A 264 -6.74 24.77 5.58
C VAL A 264 -6.00 26.02 5.12
N GLU A 265 -6.71 26.97 4.52
CA GLU A 265 -6.19 28.29 4.16
C GLU A 265 -7.13 29.39 4.67
N MET A 266 -6.57 30.57 4.97
CA MET A 266 -7.37 31.75 5.28
C MET A 266 -8.10 32.22 4.01
N PRO A 267 -9.34 32.73 4.13
CA PRO A 267 -10.06 33.34 3.01
C PRO A 267 -9.33 34.51 2.33
#